data_AF-A0A919AJA8-F1
#
_entry.id   AF-A0A919AJA8-F1
#
_cell.length_a   1.000
_cell.length_b   1.000
_cell.length_c   1.000
_cell.angle_alpha   90.00
_cell.angle_beta   90.00
_cell.angle_gamma   90.00
#
_symmetry.space_group_name_H-M   'P 1'
#
loop_
_entity.id
_entity.type
_entity.pdbx_description
1 polymer ?
#
loop_
_entity_poly.entity_id
_entity_poly.type
_entity_poly.pdbx_seq_one_letter_code
_entity_poly.pdbx_strand_id
1 'polypeptide(L)' 'MTIKVVRGNPTPEELAAALAVVRARAAAAAPEPPGADQPRDTWSDPSRIARAQVPRPGPTAWTRTYWPT' A
#
# COMPACT_ATOMS: atom_id res chain seq x y z
N MET A 1 27.74 1.21 1.83
CA MET A 1 27.49 2.37 2.72
C MET A 1 28.60 2.40 3.77
N THR A 2 29.36 3.49 3.87
CA THR A 2 30.46 3.67 4.82
C THR A 2 30.11 4.79 5.79
N ILE A 3 30.18 4.53 7.10
CA ILE A 3 29.87 5.53 8.16
C ILE A 3 31.19 5.98 8.79
N LYS A 4 31.40 7.29 8.91
CA LYS A 4 32.61 7.91 9.48
C LYS A 4 32.25 8.88 10.62
N VAL A 5 33.01 8.82 11.71
CA VAL A 5 32.95 9.81 12.80
C VAL A 5 33.70 11.06 12.37
N VAL A 6 33.00 12.20 12.29
CA VAL A 6 33.57 13.48 11.85
C VAL A 6 34.17 14.27 13.02
N ARG A 7 33.64 14.08 14.23
CA ARG A 7 34.08 14.78 15.45
C ARG A 7 33.84 13.91 16.69
N GLY A 8 34.74 14.03 17.68
CA GLY A 8 34.64 13.34 18.98
C GLY A 8 35.38 12.00 19.01
N ASN A 9 35.46 11.41 20.19
CA ASN A 9 36.02 10.07 20.43
C ASN A 9 34.96 9.19 21.10
N PRO A 10 33.95 8.71 20.35
CA PRO A 10 32.87 7.92 20.92
C PRO A 10 33.40 6.61 21.45
N THR A 11 32.80 6.13 22.55
CA THR A 11 33.13 4.79 23.02
C THR A 11 32.60 3.73 22.05
N PRO A 12 33.14 2.50 22.05
CA PRO A 12 32.63 1.42 21.21
C PRO A 12 31.13 1.16 21.41
N GLU A 13 30.63 1.32 22.63
CA GLU A 13 29.23 1.14 23.01
C GLU A 13 28.33 2.20 22.36
N GLU A 14 28.75 3.47 22.37
CA GLU A 14 28.01 4.55 21.73
C GLU A 14 27.96 4.37 20.21
N LEU A 15 29.06 3.94 19.61
CA LEU A 15 29.11 3.63 18.17
C LEU A 15 28.17 2.46 17.83
N ALA A 16 28.14 1.42 18.67
CA ALA A 16 27.23 0.28 18.50
C ALA A 16 25.76 0.71 18.57
N ALA A 17 25.41 1.55 19.56
CA ALA A 17 24.06 2.08 19.71
C ALA A 17 23.66 2.94 18.50
N ALA A 18 24.54 3.83 18.03
CA ALA A 18 24.30 4.65 16.86
C ALA A 18 24.08 3.79 15.60
N LEU A 19 24.93 2.77 15.39
CA LEU A 19 24.78 1.84 14.28
C LEU A 19 23.48 1.04 14.34
N ALA A 20 23.03 0.65 15.53
CA ALA A 20 21.76 -0.06 15.70
C ALA A 20 20.57 0.81 15.27
N VAL A 21 20.52 2.07 15.69
CA VAL A 21 19.45 3.01 15.32
C VAL A 21 19.46 3.30 13.82
N VAL A 22 20.63 3.53 13.22
CA VAL A 22 20.75 3.78 11.77
C VAL A 22 20.26 2.57 10.98
N ARG A 23 20.62 1.35 11.38
CA ARG A 23 20.15 0.12 10.73
C ARG A 23 18.65 -0.08 10.89
N ALA A 24 18.10 0.17 12.08
CA ALA A 24 16.66 0.06 12.33
C ALA A 24 15.85 1.01 11.45
N ARG A 25 16.30 2.28 11.32
CA ARG A 25 15.63 3.24 10.42
C ARG A 25 15.78 2.86 8.95
N ALA A 26 16.94 2.39 8.53
CA ALA A 26 17.14 1.93 7.16
C ALA A 26 16.24 0.73 6.81
N ALA A 27 16.06 -0.21 7.75
CA ALA A 27 15.13 -1.33 7.59
C ALA A 27 13.67 -0.88 7.52
N ALA A 28 13.27 0.08 8.37
CA ALA A 28 11.91 0.63 8.35
C ALA A 28 11.59 1.43 7.09
N ALA A 29 12.60 2.04 6.46
CA ALA A 29 12.46 2.78 5.20
C ALA A 29 12.63 1.89 3.95
N ALA A 30 13.06 0.63 4.12
CA ALA A 30 13.21 -0.27 2.99
C ALA A 30 11.83 -0.60 2.42
N PRO A 31 11.67 -0.61 1.09
CA PRO A 31 10.42 -1.09 0.49
C PRO A 31 10.20 -2.53 0.92
N GLU A 32 8.97 -2.83 1.33
CA GLU A 32 8.62 -4.20 1.68
C GLU A 32 8.84 -5.08 0.43
N PRO A 33 9.65 -6.14 0.53
CA PRO A 33 9.79 -7.07 -0.57
C PRO A 33 8.40 -7.59 -0.93
N PRO A 34 8.09 -7.80 -2.22
CA PRO A 34 6.81 -8.38 -2.59
C PRO A 34 6.64 -9.69 -1.81
N GLY A 35 5.63 -9.72 -0.95
CA GLY A 35 5.28 -10.91 -0.18
C GLY A 35 4.91 -12.05 -1.12
N ALA A 36 4.90 -13.27 -0.59
CA ALA A 36 4.31 -14.39 -1.32
C ALA A 36 2.89 -14.03 -1.75
N ASP A 37 2.47 -14.49 -2.93
CA ASP A 37 1.10 -14.30 -3.42
C ASP A 37 0.11 -14.79 -2.35
N GLN A 38 -0.50 -13.84 -1.66
CA GLN A 38 -1.54 -14.18 -0.69
C GLN A 38 -2.81 -14.54 -1.47
N PRO A 39 -3.55 -15.57 -1.02
CA PRO A 39 -4.89 -15.81 -1.53
C PRO A 39 -5.70 -14.51 -1.47
N ARG A 40 -6.34 -14.13 -2.57
CA ARG A 40 -7.21 -12.95 -2.57
C ARG A 40 -8.30 -13.14 -1.52
N ASP A 41 -8.56 -12.09 -0.74
CA ASP A 41 -9.67 -12.10 0.20
C ASP A 41 -10.96 -12.46 -0.52
N THR A 42 -11.63 -13.51 -0.04
CA THR A 42 -12.91 -14.00 -0.59
C THR A 42 -13.99 -12.91 -0.59
N TRP A 43 -13.86 -11.89 0.26
CA TRP A 43 -14.73 -10.71 0.29
C TRP A 43 -14.59 -9.82 -0.95
N SER A 44 -13.37 -9.74 -1.51
CA SER A 44 -13.04 -8.91 -2.67
C SER A 44 -13.10 -9.71 -3.98
N ASP A 45 -13.62 -10.93 -3.95
CA ASP A 45 -13.72 -11.79 -5.12
C ASP A 45 -14.64 -11.15 -6.19
N PRO A 46 -14.12 -10.79 -7.38
CA PRO A 46 -14.93 -10.14 -8.41
C PRO A 46 -16.07 -11.04 -8.91
N SER A 47 -15.93 -12.37 -8.81
CA SER A 47 -17.02 -13.28 -9.16
C SER A 47 -18.18 -13.20 -8.17
N ARG A 48 -17.98 -12.72 -6.93
CA ARG A 48 -19.09 -12.37 -6.02
C ARG A 48 -19.74 -11.03 -6.35
N ILE A 49 -18.95 -10.03 -6.78
CA ILE A 49 -19.43 -8.64 -6.97
C ILE A 49 -20.04 -8.43 -8.35
N ALA A 50 -19.42 -8.96 -9.41
CA ALA A 50 -19.72 -8.62 -10.80
C ALA A 50 -20.78 -9.53 -11.46
N ARG A 51 -21.45 -10.40 -10.71
CA ARG A 51 -22.43 -11.36 -11.26
C ARG A 51 -23.83 -10.78 -11.50
N ALA A 52 -24.11 -9.55 -11.07
CA ALA A 52 -25.39 -8.93 -11.37
C ALA A 52 -25.43 -8.54 -12.85
N GLN A 53 -26.07 -9.38 -13.67
CA GLN A 53 -26.39 -9.03 -15.05
C GLN A 53 -27.34 -7.83 -15.02
N VAL A 54 -26.84 -6.66 -15.42
CA VAL A 54 -27.67 -5.46 -15.57
C VAL A 54 -28.59 -5.67 -16.78
N PRO A 55 -29.92 -5.55 -16.62
CA PRO A 55 -30.83 -5.61 -17.76
C PRO A 55 -30.44 -4.57 -18.80
N ARG A 56 -30.44 -4.95 -20.08
CA ARG A 56 -30.20 -3.99 -21.16
C ARG A 56 -31.35 -2.97 -21.17
N PRO A 57 -31.06 -1.66 -21.18
CA PRO A 57 -32.12 -0.66 -21.26
C PRO A 57 -32.93 -0.86 -22.55
N GLY A 58 -34.26 -0.86 -22.42
CA GLY A 58 -35.16 -0.93 -23.57
C GLY A 58 -35.28 0.41 -24.30
N PRO A 59 -35.92 0.44 -25.48
CA PRO A 59 -36.06 1.65 -26.32
C PRO A 59 -36.69 2.86 -25.61
N THR A 60 -37.45 2.63 -24.53
CA THR A 60 -38.14 3.67 -23.76
C THR A 60 -37.45 4.03 -22.44
N ALA A 61 -36.29 3.45 -22.13
CA ALA A 61 -35.62 3.62 -20.82
C ALA A 61 -35.18 5.07 -20.53
N TRP A 62 -35.10 5.93 -21.55
CA TRP A 62 -34.63 7.32 -21.44
C TRP A 62 -35.69 8.36 -21.83
N THR A 63 -36.96 7.95 -21.97
CA THR A 63 -38.00 8.82 -22.58
C THR A 63 -38.44 10.00 -21.72
N ARG A 64 -37.97 10.14 -20.47
CA ARG A 64 -38.46 11.19 -19.58
C ARG A 64 -37.41 11.74 -18.63
N THR A 65 -36.61 12.69 -19.09
CA THR A 65 -36.03 13.72 -18.22
C THR A 65 -37.00 14.91 -18.22
N TYR A 66 -37.83 15.01 -17.19
CA TYR A 66 -38.58 16.23 -16.90
C TYR A 66 -37.81 17.03 -15.86
N TRP A 67 -37.36 18.23 -16.26
CA TRP A 67 -36.81 19.23 -15.34
C TRP A 67 -37.81 20.40 -15.26
N PRO A 68 -38.52 20.60 -14.13
CA PRO A 68 -39.28 21.82 -13.91
C PRO A 68 -38.33 22.97 -13.57
N THR A 69 -38.50 24.10 -14.26
CA THR A 69 -37.98 25.42 -13.86
C THR A 69 -38.96 26.12 -12.93
#